data_AF-A0A954RVK2-F1
#
_entry.id   AF-A0A954RVK2-F1
#
_cell.length_a   1.000
_cell.length_b   1.000
_cell.length_c   1.000
_cell.angle_alpha   90.00
_cell.angle_beta   90.00
_cell.angle_gamma   90.00
#
_symmetry.space_group_name_H-M   'P 1'
#
loop_
_entity.id
_entity.type
_entity.pdbx_description
1 polymer ?
#
loop_
_entity_poly.entity_id
_entity_poly.type
_entity_poly.pdbx_seq_one_letter_code
_entity_poly.pdbx_strand_id
1 'polypeptide(L)'
;HREVAMQPIHVMGSVAPAWQPSLTPEERNRRTIYTYRQRNRGFPQLEAFNLPGSDASCERRDQTTVTPQAFTLLNSESSLSRALAMAKRLTEFSSDPTKQIHRAFVLAYHRPPTSEQLERSLAHLKKMTEYHQSHPPQAKKPPKQIARHMVEEMTGEEFSWTEPLDVYASKDYVSDVKPWQVDAATRALAELCLVLMNSNEFLHVY
;
A
#
# COMPACT_ATOMS: atom_id res chain seq x y z
N HIS A 1 -13.64 -2.24 -6.00
CA HIS A 1 -12.43 -3.02 -6.31
C HIS A 1 -11.96 -3.74 -5.05
N ARG A 2 -11.96 -5.08 -5.06
CA ARG A 2 -11.37 -5.88 -3.99
C ARG A 2 -9.87 -5.96 -4.22
N GLU A 3 -9.09 -5.89 -3.15
CA GLU A 3 -7.63 -5.93 -3.20
C GLU A 3 -7.15 -7.34 -3.62
N VAL A 4 -6.06 -7.41 -4.39
CA VAL A 4 -5.58 -8.65 -5.04
C VAL A 4 -5.22 -9.71 -4.00
N ALA A 5 -4.76 -9.33 -2.81
CA ALA A 5 -4.41 -10.29 -1.76
C ALA A 5 -5.63 -11.10 -1.26
N MET A 6 -6.84 -10.61 -1.51
CA MET A 6 -8.09 -11.29 -1.17
C MET A 6 -8.62 -12.19 -2.30
N GLN A 7 -7.99 -12.21 -3.48
CA GLN A 7 -8.39 -13.09 -4.58
C GLN A 7 -8.02 -14.55 -4.27
N PRO A 8 -8.84 -15.52 -4.73
CA PRO A 8 -8.53 -16.93 -4.54
C PRO A 8 -7.32 -17.31 -5.38
N ILE A 9 -6.42 -18.10 -4.79
CA ILE A 9 -5.32 -18.73 -5.52
C ILE A 9 -5.72 -20.19 -5.70
N HIS A 10 -5.94 -20.62 -6.94
CA HIS A 10 -6.25 -22.01 -7.24
C HIS A 10 -5.01 -22.88 -7.04
N VAL A 11 -5.19 -23.99 -6.33
CA VAL A 11 -4.18 -25.04 -6.13
C VAL A 11 -4.82 -26.37 -6.53
N MET A 12 -4.01 -27.41 -6.73
CA MET A 12 -4.53 -28.70 -7.20
C MET A 12 -5.64 -29.22 -6.26
N GLY A 13 -6.88 -29.27 -6.76
CA GLY A 13 -8.06 -29.74 -6.04
C GLY A 13 -8.67 -28.79 -5.00
N SER A 14 -8.17 -27.56 -4.83
CA SER A 14 -8.78 -26.57 -3.91
C SER A 14 -8.34 -25.12 -4.19
N VAL A 15 -8.59 -24.21 -3.25
CA VAL A 15 -7.98 -22.87 -3.23
C VAL A 15 -7.13 -22.70 -1.99
N ALA A 16 -5.99 -22.05 -2.15
CA ALA A 16 -5.14 -21.66 -1.06
C ALA A 16 -5.85 -20.62 -0.16
N PRO A 17 -5.56 -20.62 1.16
CA PRO A 17 -6.12 -19.65 2.08
C PRO A 17 -5.85 -18.21 1.63
N ALA A 18 -6.74 -17.28 1.96
CA ALA A 18 -6.60 -15.85 1.72
C ALA A 18 -5.26 -15.30 2.25
N TRP A 19 -4.75 -14.24 1.63
CA TRP A 19 -3.52 -13.62 2.15
C TRP A 19 -3.93 -12.83 3.38
N GLN A 20 -3.28 -13.13 4.50
CA GLN A 20 -3.56 -12.45 5.76
C GLN A 20 -2.29 -11.73 6.23
N PRO A 21 -2.43 -10.48 6.70
CA PRO A 21 -1.28 -9.70 7.13
C PRO A 21 -0.81 -10.16 8.53
N SER A 22 0.33 -9.68 9.02
CA SER A 22 0.72 -9.90 10.44
C SER A 22 -0.20 -9.13 11.40
N LEU A 23 -0.25 -9.52 12.67
CA LEU A 23 -1.23 -9.00 13.64
C LEU A 23 -1.02 -7.50 13.91
N THR A 24 0.23 -7.10 14.12
CA THR A 24 0.57 -5.73 14.53
C THR A 24 1.33 -4.96 13.44
N PRO A 25 1.24 -3.61 13.43
CA PRO A 25 2.05 -2.77 12.54
C PRO A 25 3.55 -3.03 12.65
N GLU A 26 4.07 -3.35 13.84
CA GLU A 26 5.49 -3.60 14.09
C GLU A 26 5.98 -4.85 13.33
N GLU A 27 5.16 -5.89 13.25
CA GLU A 27 5.47 -7.12 12.50
C GLU A 27 5.28 -6.94 11.00
N ARG A 28 4.29 -6.12 10.59
CA ARG A 28 3.96 -5.87 9.18
C ARG A 28 4.91 -4.91 8.49
N ASN A 29 5.22 -3.79 9.13
CA ASN A 29 5.88 -2.64 8.52
C ASN A 29 7.41 -2.74 8.62
N ARG A 30 7.95 -3.77 7.95
CA ARG A 30 9.39 -4.04 7.86
C ARG A 30 9.89 -3.90 6.42
N ARG A 31 11.20 -3.67 6.27
CA ARG A 31 11.84 -3.67 4.95
C ARG A 31 11.64 -5.04 4.30
N THR A 32 11.40 -5.06 2.99
CA THR A 32 11.13 -6.29 2.22
C THR A 32 12.23 -7.35 2.38
N ILE A 33 13.48 -6.96 2.64
CA ILE A 33 14.59 -7.88 2.92
C ILE A 33 14.37 -8.75 4.18
N TYR A 34 13.44 -8.35 5.07
CA TYR A 34 13.09 -9.07 6.30
C TYR A 34 11.71 -9.72 6.23
N THR A 35 11.03 -9.67 5.09
CA THR A 35 9.71 -10.30 4.96
C THR A 35 9.84 -11.80 4.72
N TYR A 36 8.99 -12.58 5.37
CA TYR A 36 8.87 -14.01 5.11
C TYR A 36 8.47 -14.25 3.65
N ARG A 37 9.20 -15.12 2.95
CA ARG A 37 8.90 -15.54 1.56
C ARG A 37 8.37 -16.97 1.58
N GLN A 38 7.13 -17.14 1.15
CA GLN A 38 6.54 -18.47 0.97
C GLN A 38 6.77 -18.92 -0.49
N ARG A 39 7.27 -20.15 -0.68
CA ARG A 39 7.69 -20.64 -2.01
C ARG A 39 6.55 -20.62 -3.04
N ASN A 40 5.36 -21.04 -2.62
CA ASN A 40 4.18 -21.20 -3.49
C ASN A 40 3.20 -20.02 -3.39
N ARG A 41 3.64 -18.92 -2.77
CA ARG A 41 2.80 -17.74 -2.55
C ARG A 41 3.65 -16.48 -2.59
N GLY A 42 3.66 -15.81 -3.73
CA GLY A 42 4.33 -14.52 -3.87
C GLY A 42 3.68 -13.45 -2.99
N PHE A 43 4.46 -12.43 -2.66
CA PHE A 43 3.91 -11.24 -2.02
C PHE A 43 3.12 -10.45 -3.07
N PRO A 44 1.80 -10.22 -2.91
CA PRO A 44 0.95 -9.69 -3.99
C PRO A 44 1.48 -8.37 -4.60
N GLN A 45 2.01 -7.47 -3.78
CA GLN A 45 2.59 -6.23 -4.29
C GLN A 45 3.81 -6.51 -5.18
N LEU A 46 4.68 -7.45 -4.82
CA LEU A 46 5.92 -7.71 -5.56
C LEU A 46 5.65 -8.45 -6.88
N GLU A 47 4.58 -9.25 -6.94
CA GLU A 47 4.13 -9.90 -8.18
C GLU A 47 3.83 -8.87 -9.26
N ALA A 48 3.17 -7.75 -8.90
CA ALA A 48 2.93 -6.65 -9.84
C ALA A 48 4.23 -6.04 -10.41
N PHE A 49 5.36 -6.17 -9.71
CA PHE A 49 6.68 -5.70 -10.13
C PHE A 49 7.65 -6.83 -10.48
N ASN A 50 7.15 -7.86 -11.16
CA ASN A 50 7.94 -8.94 -11.76
C ASN A 50 8.83 -9.65 -10.72
N LEU A 51 8.27 -9.99 -9.55
CA LEU A 51 8.95 -10.85 -8.58
C LEU A 51 9.35 -12.17 -9.29
N PRO A 52 10.64 -12.56 -9.31
CA PRO A 52 11.03 -13.82 -9.91
C PRO A 52 10.43 -14.99 -9.13
N GLY A 53 10.20 -16.09 -9.86
CA GLY A 53 9.83 -17.38 -9.29
C GLY A 53 10.79 -17.83 -8.18
N SER A 54 10.32 -18.75 -7.34
CA SER A 54 11.11 -19.33 -6.26
C SER A 54 11.88 -20.59 -6.68
N ASP A 55 11.70 -21.00 -7.93
CA ASP A 55 12.24 -22.18 -8.59
C ASP A 55 13.61 -21.95 -9.23
N ALA A 56 13.97 -20.69 -9.54
CA ALA A 56 15.26 -20.33 -10.13
C ALA A 56 15.92 -19.15 -9.40
N SER A 57 17.25 -19.14 -9.39
CA SER A 57 18.04 -17.97 -8.97
C SER A 57 17.92 -16.87 -10.02
N CYS A 58 17.72 -15.63 -9.57
CA CYS A 58 17.64 -14.45 -10.43
C CYS A 58 18.60 -13.39 -9.89
N GLU A 59 19.73 -13.20 -10.57
CA GLU A 59 20.77 -12.25 -10.18
C GLU A 59 20.48 -10.81 -10.58
N ARG A 60 19.62 -10.62 -11.59
CA ARG A 60 19.32 -9.31 -12.19
C ARG A 60 17.83 -9.10 -12.30
N ARG A 61 17.38 -7.95 -11.81
CA ARG A 61 15.99 -7.50 -11.95
C ARG A 61 15.76 -6.96 -13.36
N ASP A 62 14.66 -7.38 -13.99
CA ASP A 62 14.21 -6.80 -15.25
C ASP A 62 13.75 -5.34 -15.04
N GLN A 63 14.21 -4.46 -15.93
CA GLN A 63 13.72 -3.10 -16.00
C GLN A 63 12.43 -3.10 -16.81
N THR A 64 11.38 -2.50 -16.28
CA THR A 64 10.05 -2.52 -16.90
C THR A 64 9.41 -1.14 -16.78
N THR A 65 8.88 -0.64 -17.89
CA THR A 65 8.19 0.66 -17.98
C THR A 65 6.70 0.49 -18.23
N VAL A 66 6.14 -0.67 -17.85
CA VAL A 66 4.74 -1.00 -18.12
C VAL A 66 3.83 -0.14 -17.27
N THR A 67 2.85 0.47 -17.92
CA THR A 67 1.90 1.40 -17.31
C THR A 67 1.19 0.84 -16.07
N PRO A 68 0.78 -0.45 -16.00
CA PRO A 68 0.16 -1.01 -14.81
C PRO A 68 1.01 -0.92 -13.53
N GLN A 69 2.35 -0.96 -13.65
CA GLN A 69 3.24 -0.84 -12.49
C GLN A 69 3.20 0.59 -11.92
N ALA A 70 3.21 1.61 -12.77
CA ALA A 70 3.06 3.00 -12.35
C ALA A 70 1.67 3.26 -11.74
N PHE A 71 0.60 2.69 -12.32
CA PHE A 71 -0.73 2.79 -11.72
C PHE A 71 -0.82 2.07 -10.37
N THR A 72 -0.15 0.93 -10.21
CA THR A 72 -0.06 0.21 -8.93
C THR A 72 0.62 1.07 -7.86
N LEU A 73 1.70 1.77 -8.23
CA LEU A 73 2.41 2.69 -7.34
C LEU A 73 1.51 3.83 -6.84
N LEU A 74 0.64 4.37 -7.70
CA LEU A 74 -0.23 5.49 -7.35
C LEU A 74 -1.56 5.08 -6.69
N ASN A 75 -2.09 3.89 -7.00
CA ASN A 75 -3.46 3.50 -6.62
C ASN A 75 -3.54 2.33 -5.63
N SER A 76 -2.45 1.61 -5.38
CA SER A 76 -2.50 0.48 -4.43
C SER A 76 -2.74 0.95 -2.99
N GLU A 77 -3.51 0.17 -2.23
CA GLU A 77 -3.74 0.44 -0.80
C GLU A 77 -2.41 0.47 -0.03
N SER A 78 -1.42 -0.35 -0.44
CA SER A 78 -0.11 -0.40 0.19
C SER A 78 0.67 0.90 0.01
N SER A 79 0.65 1.51 -1.19
CA SER A 79 1.28 2.81 -1.44
C SER A 79 0.57 3.94 -0.70
N LEU A 80 -0.76 3.97 -0.74
CA LEU A 80 -1.56 4.95 -0.01
C LEU A 80 -1.32 4.88 1.50
N SER A 81 -1.25 3.67 2.06
CA SER A 81 -0.99 3.45 3.49
C SER A 81 0.42 3.91 3.89
N ARG A 82 1.44 3.67 3.06
CA ARG A 82 2.81 4.16 3.30
C ARG A 82 2.88 5.68 3.23
N ALA A 83 2.21 6.30 2.26
CA ALA A 83 2.14 7.75 2.13
C ALA A 83 1.45 8.40 3.33
N LEU A 84 0.36 7.80 3.82
CA LEU A 84 -0.35 8.23 5.03
C LEU A 84 0.50 8.08 6.29
N ALA A 85 1.22 6.97 6.43
CA ALA A 85 2.15 6.76 7.54
C ALA A 85 3.29 7.81 7.54
N MET A 86 3.82 8.14 6.36
CA MET A 86 4.80 9.20 6.20
C MET A 86 4.22 10.57 6.59
N ALA A 87 3.01 10.90 6.13
CA ALA A 87 2.34 12.14 6.51
C ALA A 87 2.12 12.25 8.02
N LYS A 88 1.64 11.19 8.68
CA LYS A 88 1.47 11.16 10.14
C LYS A 88 2.80 11.43 10.87
N ARG A 89 3.89 10.80 10.41
CA ARG A 89 5.23 11.04 10.96
C ARG A 89 5.68 12.50 10.80
N LEU A 90 5.28 13.16 9.70
CA LEU A 90 5.58 14.58 9.48
C LEU A 90 4.76 15.49 10.38
N THR A 91 3.48 15.17 10.61
CA THR A 91 2.64 15.94 11.54
C THR A 91 3.10 15.84 12.99
N GLU A 92 3.66 14.69 13.38
CA GLU A 92 4.29 14.50 14.70
C GLU A 92 5.63 15.26 14.83
N PHE A 93 6.31 15.52 13.70
CA PHE A 93 7.58 16.24 13.67
C PHE A 93 7.40 17.76 13.83
N SER A 94 6.39 18.36 13.21
CA SER A 94 6.14 19.80 13.30
C SER A 94 4.70 20.15 12.95
N SER A 95 4.18 21.25 13.51
CA SER A 95 2.90 21.85 13.11
C SER A 95 3.03 22.85 11.94
N ASP A 96 4.25 23.21 11.54
CA ASP A 96 4.51 24.15 10.45
C ASP A 96 4.56 23.41 9.09
N PRO A 97 3.63 23.71 8.15
CA PRO A 97 3.60 23.08 6.83
C PRO A 97 4.91 23.20 6.06
N THR A 98 5.63 24.31 6.20
CA THR A 98 6.90 24.53 5.51
C THR A 98 7.95 23.52 6.00
N LYS A 99 8.06 23.34 7.32
CA LYS A 99 8.98 22.37 7.93
C LYS A 99 8.59 20.93 7.59
N GLN A 100 7.29 20.63 7.55
CA GLN A 100 6.79 19.32 7.13
C GLN A 100 7.19 19.02 5.68
N ILE A 101 6.98 19.95 4.75
CA ILE A 101 7.35 19.78 3.33
C ILE A 101 8.87 19.62 3.18
N HIS A 102 9.66 20.49 3.83
CA HIS A 102 11.12 20.34 3.83
C HIS A 102 11.55 18.95 4.31
N ARG A 103 10.97 18.46 5.40
CA ARG A 103 11.28 17.13 5.93
C ARG A 103 10.81 16.01 4.99
N ALA A 104 9.67 16.17 4.32
CA ALA A 104 9.17 15.21 3.34
C ALA A 104 10.16 15.01 2.18
N PHE A 105 10.66 16.10 1.62
CA PHE A 105 11.67 16.09 0.55
C PHE A 105 12.99 15.47 1.02
N VAL A 106 13.47 15.79 2.23
CA VAL A 106 14.69 15.17 2.76
C VAL A 106 14.51 13.67 2.99
N LEU A 107 13.33 13.22 3.42
CA LEU A 107 13.05 11.79 3.60
C LEU A 107 12.91 11.03 2.29
N ALA A 108 12.35 11.66 1.25
CA ALA A 108 12.14 11.04 -0.06
C ALA A 108 13.39 11.10 -0.96
N TYR A 109 14.06 12.25 -1.00
CA TYR A 109 15.11 12.56 -1.97
C TYR A 109 16.46 12.91 -1.36
N HIS A 110 16.60 12.89 -0.03
CA HIS A 110 17.84 13.26 0.66
C HIS A 110 18.33 14.70 0.37
N ARG A 111 17.46 15.59 -0.11
CA ARG A 111 17.76 17.01 -0.34
C ARG A 111 16.57 17.91 0.03
N PRO A 112 16.79 19.21 0.28
CA PRO A 112 15.69 20.15 0.45
C PRO A 112 14.93 20.40 -0.88
N PRO A 113 13.66 20.82 -0.83
CA PRO A 113 12.92 21.29 -2.01
C PRO A 113 13.56 22.56 -2.56
N THR A 114 13.46 22.77 -3.87
CA THR A 114 13.69 24.10 -4.46
C THR A 114 12.57 25.08 -4.08
N SER A 115 12.78 26.38 -4.27
CA SER A 115 11.74 27.39 -3.99
C SER A 115 10.45 27.13 -4.76
N GLU A 116 10.54 26.76 -6.04
CA GLU A 116 9.37 26.40 -6.87
C GLU A 116 8.67 25.14 -6.34
N GLN A 117 9.43 24.10 -5.97
CA GLN A 117 8.87 22.87 -5.40
C GLN A 117 8.14 23.14 -4.08
N LEU A 118 8.72 23.98 -3.22
CA LEU A 118 8.11 24.36 -1.95
C LEU A 118 6.81 25.14 -2.17
N GLU A 119 6.82 26.14 -3.05
CA GLU A 119 5.65 26.95 -3.38
C GLU A 119 4.50 26.09 -3.93
N ARG A 120 4.80 25.22 -4.91
CA ARG A 120 3.81 24.30 -5.49
C ARG A 120 3.26 23.31 -4.46
N SER A 121 4.12 22.82 -3.56
CA SER A 121 3.72 21.90 -2.50
C SER A 121 2.79 22.57 -1.48
N LEU A 122 3.08 23.81 -1.09
CA LEU A 122 2.23 24.60 -0.19
C LEU A 122 0.88 24.93 -0.82
N ALA A 123 0.87 25.34 -2.09
CA ALA A 123 -0.35 25.61 -2.84
C ALA A 123 -1.22 24.35 -2.98
N HIS A 124 -0.60 23.20 -3.28
CA HIS A 124 -1.27 21.92 -3.33
C HIS A 124 -1.84 21.51 -1.97
N LEU A 125 -1.06 21.61 -0.89
CA LEU A 125 -1.49 21.25 0.46
C LEU A 125 -2.70 22.07 0.90
N LYS A 126 -2.71 23.38 0.63
CA LYS A 126 -3.87 24.25 0.90
C LYS A 126 -5.11 23.77 0.15
N LYS A 127 -5.00 23.62 -1.17
CA LYS A 127 -6.11 23.18 -2.04
C LYS A 127 -6.67 21.81 -1.62
N MET A 128 -5.80 20.85 -1.32
CA MET A 128 -6.23 19.51 -0.94
C MET A 128 -6.79 19.46 0.48
N THR A 129 -6.32 20.32 1.39
CA THR A 129 -6.93 20.41 2.72
C THR A 129 -8.40 20.83 2.63
N GLU A 130 -8.71 21.83 1.80
CA GLU A 130 -10.08 22.29 1.53
C GLU A 130 -10.93 21.17 0.87
N TYR A 131 -10.34 20.43 -0.07
CA TYR A 131 -11.00 19.27 -0.69
C TYR A 131 -11.31 18.16 0.33
N HIS A 132 -10.36 17.79 1.19
CA HIS A 132 -10.53 16.74 2.20
C HIS A 132 -11.45 17.13 3.35
N GLN A 133 -11.66 18.42 3.59
CA GLN A 133 -12.68 18.93 4.52
C GLN A 133 -14.08 18.74 3.96
N SER A 134 -14.27 18.97 2.66
CA SER A 134 -15.56 18.78 1.97
C SER A 134 -15.86 17.31 1.60
N HIS A 135 -14.83 16.46 1.54
CA HIS A 135 -14.96 15.05 1.17
C HIS A 135 -14.38 14.12 2.26
N PRO A 136 -15.05 14.00 3.42
CA PRO A 136 -14.57 13.12 4.48
C PRO A 136 -14.60 11.64 4.04
N PRO A 137 -13.54 10.87 4.30
CA PRO A 137 -13.49 9.46 3.90
C PRO A 137 -14.45 8.62 4.74
N GLN A 138 -15.08 7.63 4.10
CA GLN A 138 -15.91 6.66 4.78
C GLN A 138 -15.06 5.64 5.54
N ALA A 139 -15.37 5.42 6.82
CA ALA A 139 -14.75 4.36 7.61
C ALA A 139 -15.13 2.97 7.06
N LYS A 140 -14.12 2.14 6.79
CA LYS A 140 -14.29 0.75 6.34
C LYS A 140 -13.75 -0.20 7.39
N LYS A 141 -14.57 -1.15 7.82
CA LYS A 141 -14.12 -2.23 8.72
C LYS A 141 -13.42 -3.30 7.88
N PRO A 142 -12.31 -3.89 8.37
CA PRO A 142 -11.72 -5.04 7.69
C PRO A 142 -12.72 -6.20 7.66
N PRO A 143 -12.80 -6.95 6.56
CA PRO A 143 -13.65 -8.13 6.49
C PRO A 143 -13.11 -9.18 7.48
N LYS A 144 -14.02 -9.86 8.19
CA LYS A 144 -13.66 -11.00 9.06
C LYS A 144 -13.80 -12.35 8.37
N GLN A 145 -14.44 -12.35 7.19
CA GLN A 145 -14.71 -13.54 6.40
C GLN A 145 -14.86 -13.17 4.93
N ILE A 146 -14.58 -14.12 4.04
CA ILE A 146 -14.71 -13.95 2.59
C ILE A 146 -15.57 -15.10 2.06
N ALA A 147 -16.62 -14.76 1.31
CA ALA A 147 -17.38 -15.74 0.54
C ALA A 147 -16.56 -16.14 -0.70
N ARG A 148 -16.37 -17.45 -0.87
CA ARG A 148 -15.71 -18.07 -2.02
C ARG A 148 -16.75 -18.80 -2.85
N HIS A 149 -16.54 -18.79 -4.16
CA HIS A 149 -17.36 -19.48 -5.14
C HIS A 149 -16.42 -20.26 -6.05
N MET A 150 -16.71 -21.53 -6.30
CA MET A 150 -15.95 -22.39 -7.19
C MET A 150 -16.89 -23.31 -7.95
N VAL A 151 -16.43 -23.76 -9.13
CA VAL A 151 -17.10 -24.78 -9.92
C VAL A 151 -16.27 -26.05 -9.79
N GLU A 152 -16.92 -27.16 -9.44
CA GLU A 152 -16.26 -28.47 -9.37
C GLU A 152 -15.88 -28.93 -10.78
N GLU A 153 -14.65 -29.42 -10.95
CA GLU A 153 -14.05 -29.63 -12.28
C GLU A 153 -14.66 -30.80 -13.07
N MET A 154 -15.22 -31.80 -12.40
CA MET A 154 -15.71 -33.05 -12.98
C MET A 154 -17.22 -33.06 -13.22
N THR A 155 -18.00 -32.40 -12.36
CA THR A 155 -19.46 -32.34 -12.36
C THR A 155 -19.97 -31.01 -12.92
N GLY A 156 -19.16 -29.95 -12.88
CA GLY A 156 -19.58 -28.60 -13.24
C GLY A 156 -20.50 -27.94 -12.22
N GLU A 157 -20.68 -28.54 -11.03
CA GLU A 157 -21.54 -27.98 -9.98
C GLU A 157 -20.87 -26.79 -9.29
N GLU A 158 -21.64 -25.71 -9.12
CA GLU A 158 -21.19 -24.56 -8.34
C GLU A 158 -21.32 -24.85 -6.84
N PHE A 159 -20.28 -24.52 -6.09
CA PHE A 159 -20.33 -24.51 -4.64
C PHE A 159 -19.70 -23.25 -4.07
N SER A 160 -20.17 -22.89 -2.87
CA SER A 160 -19.69 -21.72 -2.16
C SER A 160 -19.47 -22.04 -0.69
N TRP A 161 -18.42 -21.47 -0.12
CA TRP A 161 -18.18 -21.54 1.32
C TRP A 161 -17.70 -20.19 1.84
N THR A 162 -17.79 -20.02 3.15
CA THR A 162 -17.28 -18.84 3.83
C THR A 162 -15.93 -19.19 4.45
N GLU A 163 -14.89 -18.48 4.03
CA GLU A 163 -13.55 -18.59 4.58
C GLU A 163 -13.39 -17.56 5.72
N PRO A 164 -13.15 -17.97 6.98
CA PRO A 164 -12.84 -17.05 8.05
C PRO A 164 -11.46 -16.44 7.85
N LEU A 165 -11.32 -15.16 8.18
CA LEU A 165 -10.04 -14.46 8.18
C LEU A 165 -9.56 -14.32 9.62
N ASP A 166 -8.93 -15.37 10.12
CA ASP A 166 -8.52 -15.51 11.53
C ASP A 166 -7.73 -14.31 12.06
N VAL A 167 -6.84 -13.74 11.25
CA VAL A 167 -6.09 -12.53 11.62
C VAL A 167 -7.02 -11.35 11.80
N TYR A 168 -7.87 -11.04 10.82
CA TYR A 168 -8.79 -9.91 10.91
C TYR A 168 -9.91 -10.11 11.95
N ALA A 169 -10.22 -11.36 12.29
CA ALA A 169 -11.16 -11.73 13.34
C ALA A 169 -10.53 -11.71 14.74
N SER A 170 -9.19 -11.80 14.84
CA SER A 170 -8.45 -11.77 16.10
C SER A 170 -8.65 -10.46 16.86
N LYS A 171 -8.68 -10.55 18.19
CA LYS A 171 -8.70 -9.39 19.09
C LYS A 171 -7.36 -8.66 19.11
N ASP A 172 -6.28 -9.36 18.77
CA ASP A 172 -4.91 -8.85 18.81
C ASP A 172 -4.53 -8.11 17.51
N TYR A 173 -5.43 -8.09 16.52
CA TYR A 173 -5.20 -7.39 15.27
C TYR A 173 -5.26 -5.88 15.47
N VAL A 174 -4.14 -5.22 15.20
CA VAL A 174 -4.01 -3.76 15.21
C VAL A 174 -3.86 -3.30 13.76
N SER A 175 -4.78 -2.48 13.27
CA SER A 175 -4.71 -1.95 11.90
C SER A 175 -3.69 -0.81 11.79
N ASP A 176 -3.06 -0.67 10.62
CA ASP A 176 -2.32 0.54 10.29
C ASP A 176 -3.25 1.76 10.28
N VAL A 177 -2.67 2.96 10.39
CA VAL A 177 -3.42 4.22 10.35
C VAL A 177 -4.22 4.29 9.05
N LYS A 178 -5.50 4.62 9.15
CA LYS A 178 -6.42 4.73 8.01
C LYS A 178 -6.84 6.17 7.76
N PRO A 179 -7.24 6.52 6.52
CA PRO A 179 -7.57 7.91 6.15
C PRO A 179 -8.68 8.55 7.00
N TRP A 180 -9.63 7.75 7.49
CA TRP A 180 -10.73 8.20 8.35
C TRP A 180 -10.34 8.40 9.82
N GLN A 181 -9.10 8.10 10.20
CA GLN A 181 -8.58 8.28 11.57
C GLN A 181 -7.74 9.56 11.72
N VAL A 182 -7.50 10.28 10.63
CA VAL A 182 -6.67 11.49 10.61
C VAL A 182 -7.48 12.71 10.15
N ASP A 183 -6.95 13.91 10.37
CA ASP A 183 -7.57 15.15 9.91
C ASP A 183 -7.36 15.38 8.40
N ALA A 184 -8.03 16.42 7.86
CA ALA A 184 -7.95 16.76 6.45
C ALA A 184 -6.55 17.21 6.02
N ALA A 185 -5.82 17.91 6.89
CA ALA A 185 -4.46 18.37 6.61
C ALA A 185 -3.48 17.20 6.47
N THR A 186 -3.58 16.18 7.34
CA THR A 186 -2.77 14.96 7.24
C THR A 186 -3.08 14.19 5.95
N ARG A 187 -4.35 14.12 5.53
CA ARG A 187 -4.72 13.50 4.25
C ARG A 187 -4.15 14.25 3.05
N ALA A 188 -4.21 15.57 3.06
CA ALA A 188 -3.62 16.41 2.02
C ALA A 188 -2.09 16.22 1.95
N LEU A 189 -1.42 16.13 3.11
CA LEU A 189 0.01 15.84 3.18
C LEU A 189 0.33 14.42 2.69
N ALA A 190 -0.55 13.44 2.91
CA ALA A 190 -0.40 12.09 2.39
C ALA A 190 -0.41 12.04 0.86
N GLU A 191 -1.19 12.87 0.18
CA GLU A 191 -1.15 12.98 -1.29
C GLU A 191 0.21 13.50 -1.78
N LEU A 192 0.75 14.53 -1.12
CA LEU A 192 2.10 15.00 -1.44
C LEU A 192 3.14 13.89 -1.23
N CYS A 193 3.09 13.19 -0.08
CA CYS A 193 3.98 12.05 0.19
C CYS A 193 3.86 10.96 -0.87
N LEU A 194 2.65 10.65 -1.35
CA LEU A 194 2.41 9.67 -2.40
C LEU A 194 3.10 10.08 -3.70
N VAL A 195 2.99 11.36 -4.09
CA VAL A 195 3.68 11.88 -5.28
C VAL A 195 5.19 11.78 -5.09
N LEU A 196 5.72 12.20 -3.95
CA LEU A 196 7.16 12.19 -3.68
C LEU A 196 7.73 10.76 -3.71
N MET A 197 7.05 9.81 -3.09
CA MET A 197 7.48 8.40 -3.03
C MET A 197 7.50 7.72 -4.39
N ASN A 198 6.65 8.16 -5.33
CA ASN A 198 6.50 7.55 -6.65
C ASN A 198 7.07 8.42 -7.78
N SER A 199 7.68 9.54 -7.42
CA SER A 199 8.40 10.40 -8.35
C SER A 199 9.82 9.84 -8.53
N ASN A 200 10.16 9.59 -9.79
CA ASN A 200 11.48 9.10 -10.17
C ASN A 200 12.50 10.24 -10.20
N GLU A 201 12.86 10.76 -9.03
CA GLU A 201 13.90 11.80 -8.96
C GLU A 201 15.32 11.25 -9.19
N PHE A 202 15.53 9.93 -9.00
CA PHE A 202 16.84 9.27 -9.09
C PHE A 202 17.14 8.58 -10.43
N LEU A 203 16.43 8.92 -11.52
CA LEU A 203 16.65 8.27 -12.82
C LEU A 203 17.95 8.70 -13.53
N HIS A 204 18.75 9.59 -12.93
CA HIS A 204 19.95 10.17 -13.54
C HIS A 204 21.19 10.17 -12.63
N VAL A 205 21.51 9.02 -12.03
CA VAL A 205 22.91 8.74 -11.67
C VAL A 205 23.41 7.71 -12.66
N TYR A 206 23.94 8.19 -13.79
CA TYR A 206 24.76 7.40 -14.71
C TYR A 206 26.18 7.29 -14.18
#